data_AF-A0A3M1XUW0-F1
#
_entry.id   AF-A0A3M1XUW0-F1
#
_cell.length_a   1.000
_cell.length_b   1.000
_cell.length_c   1.000
_cell.angle_alpha   90.00
_cell.angle_beta   90.00
_cell.angle_gamma   90.00
#
_symmetry.space_group_name_H-M   'P 1'
#
loop_
_entity.id
_entity.type
_entity.pdbx_description
1 polymer ?
#
loop_
_entity_poly.entity_id
_entity_poly.type
_entity_poly.pdbx_seq_one_letter_code
_entity_poly.pdbx_strand_id
1 'polypeptide(L)' 'MAKRQDFASKIQKGKNTGPTCPQCGDTYQMVKVVRSVYSEEKGSWKYQTKNVKVCSCNQAEVYA' A
#
# COMPACT_ATOMS: atom_id res chain seq x y z
N MET A 1 22.32 7.99 26.46
CA MET A 1 22.63 8.97 25.39
C MET A 1 21.37 9.22 24.57
N ALA A 2 20.80 10.43 24.63
CA ALA A 2 19.60 10.77 23.86
C ALA A 2 19.93 10.81 22.36
N LYS A 3 19.29 9.94 21.58
CA LYS A 3 19.47 9.87 20.12
C LYS A 3 19.00 11.21 19.53
N ARG A 4 19.90 11.96 18.89
CA ARG A 4 19.56 13.26 18.29
C ARG A 4 18.39 13.07 17.32
N GLN A 5 17.33 13.84 17.52
CA GLN A 5 16.12 13.82 16.71
C GLN A 5 16.11 15.00 15.74
N ASP A 6 17.16 15.15 14.94
CA ASP A 6 17.19 16.13 13.87
C ASP A 6 16.27 15.74 12.71
N PHE A 7 15.85 16.74 11.93
CA PHE A 7 14.92 16.58 10.82
C PHE A 7 15.48 15.63 9.75
N ALA A 8 16.79 15.71 9.46
CA ALA A 8 17.47 14.82 8.54
C ALA A 8 17.40 13.34 8.99
N SER A 9 17.65 13.08 10.28
CA SER A 9 17.53 11.74 10.88
C SER A 9 16.10 11.21 10.90
N LYS A 10 15.08 12.07 10.94
CA LYS A 10 13.66 11.66 10.82
C LYS A 10 13.30 11.32 9.37
N ILE A 11 13.78 12.09 8.39
CA ILE A 11 13.56 11.81 6.97
C ILE A 11 14.21 10.48 6.57
N GLN A 12 15.45 10.22 7.00
CA GLN A 12 16.15 8.97 6.67
C GLN A 12 15.42 7.73 7.22
N LYS A 13 14.84 7.81 8.41
CA LYS A 13 14.02 6.72 8.99
C LYS A 13 12.70 6.51 8.25
N GLY A 14 12.12 7.56 7.66
CA GLY A 14 10.90 7.45 6.87
C GLY A 14 11.12 6.87 5.47
N LYS A 15 12.36 6.90 4.95
CA LYS A 15 12.68 6.50 3.57
C LYS A 15 12.80 5.00 3.36
N ASN A 16 13.21 4.23 4.37
CA ASN A 16 13.56 2.81 4.20
C ASN A 16 13.00 1.96 5.33
N THR A 17 12.12 1.00 4.98
CA THR A 17 12.02 -0.41 5.45
C THR A 17 10.61 -0.97 5.23
N GLY A 18 10.05 -0.83 4.03
CA GLY A 18 8.91 -1.65 3.63
C GLY A 18 9.40 -3.03 3.17
N PRO A 19 8.60 -4.10 3.27
CA PRO A 19 8.94 -5.37 2.63
C PRO A 19 9.18 -5.14 1.12
N THR A 20 10.22 -5.75 0.58
CA THR A 20 10.55 -5.70 -0.85
C THR A 20 9.90 -6.86 -1.58
N CYS A 21 9.53 -6.64 -2.84
CA CYS A 21 9.02 -7.68 -3.71
C CYS A 21 10.16 -8.60 -4.15
N PRO A 22 10.03 -9.93 -4.00
CA PRO A 22 11.07 -10.87 -4.42
C PRO A 22 11.22 -10.98 -5.95
N GLN A 23 10.27 -10.44 -6.74
CA GLN A 23 10.31 -10.51 -8.20
C GLN A 23 10.93 -9.27 -8.86
N CYS A 24 10.52 -8.06 -8.47
CA CYS A 24 11.10 -6.82 -9.03
C CYS A 24 12.15 -6.16 -8.13
N GLY A 25 12.27 -6.55 -6.86
CA GLY A 25 13.18 -5.90 -5.90
C GLY A 25 12.67 -4.55 -5.37
N ASP A 26 11.59 -4.00 -5.91
CA ASP A 26 10.99 -2.75 -5.45
C ASP A 26 10.34 -2.89 -4.07
N THR A 27 10.24 -1.78 -3.36
CA THR A 27 9.51 -1.68 -2.10
C THR A 27 7.99 -1.72 -2.34
N TYR A 28 7.28 -2.55 -1.57
CA TYR A 28 5.83 -2.58 -1.63
C TYR A 28 5.23 -1.27 -1.10
N GLN A 29 4.39 -0.64 -1.91
CA GLN A 29 3.53 0.46 -1.49
C GLN A 29 2.20 -0.10 -1.00
N MET A 30 1.80 0.26 0.22
CA MET A 30 0.50 -0.14 0.77
C MET A 30 -0.57 0.80 0.23
N VAL A 31 -1.46 0.30 -0.62
CA VAL A 31 -2.54 1.08 -1.24
C VAL A 31 -3.89 0.58 -0.76
N LYS A 32 -4.81 1.51 -0.47
CA LYS A 32 -6.20 1.20 -0.15
C LYS A 32 -7.03 1.22 -1.42
N VAL A 33 -7.40 0.05 -1.91
CA VAL A 33 -8.25 -0.12 -3.08
C VAL A 33 -9.70 -0.08 -2.65
N VAL A 34 -10.50 0.74 -3.32
CA VAL A 34 -11.95 0.86 -3.09
C VAL A 34 -12.66 0.43 -4.37
N ARG A 35 -13.48 -0.62 -4.29
CA ARG A 35 -14.28 -1.12 -5.42
C ARG A 35 -15.76 -1.10 -5.04
N SER A 36 -16.62 -0.63 -5.95
CA SER A 36 -18.07 -0.75 -5.81
C SER A 36 -18.48 -2.17 -6.23
N VAL A 37 -19.08 -2.91 -5.29
CA VAL A 37 -19.59 -4.26 -5.52
C VAL A 37 -21.09 -4.24 -5.31
N TYR A 38 -21.84 -4.76 -6.28
CA TYR A 38 -23.27 -4.94 -6.14
C TYR A 38 -23.54 -6.18 -5.28
N SER A 39 -24.34 -6.02 -4.23
CA SER A 39 -24.72 -7.09 -3.32
C SER A 39 -26.07 -7.64 -3.76
N GLU A 40 -26.07 -8.74 -4.51
CA GLU A 40 -27.30 -9.38 -5.00
C GLU A 40 -28.26 -9.74 -3.85
N GLU A 41 -27.72 -10.19 -2.70
CA GLU A 41 -28.50 -10.51 -1.50
C GLU A 41 -29.26 -9.32 -0.89
N LYS A 42 -28.76 -8.09 -1.06
CA LYS A 42 -29.36 -6.88 -0.45
C LYS A 42 -29.84 -5.87 -1.48
N GLY A 43 -29.82 -6.22 -2.77
CA GLY A 43 -30.21 -5.36 -3.88
C GLY A 43 -29.51 -3.99 -3.93
N SER A 44 -28.32 -3.84 -3.34
CA SER A 44 -27.69 -2.54 -3.11
C SER A 44 -26.20 -2.53 -3.45
N TRP A 45 -25.71 -1.34 -3.84
CA TRP A 45 -24.29 -1.09 -4.08
C TRP A 45 -23.55 -0.86 -2.77
N LYS A 46 -22.43 -1.55 -2.59
CA LYS A 46 -21.55 -1.39 -1.43
C LYS A 46 -20.14 -1.08 -1.88
N TYR A 47 -19.39 -0.35 -1.06
CA TYR A 47 -17.98 -0.13 -1.27
C TYR A 47 -17.17 -1.17 -0.50
N GLN A 48 -16.42 -1.99 -1.22
CA GLN A 48 -15.44 -2.89 -0.65
C GLN A 48 -14.08 -2.19 -0.63
N THR A 49 -13.53 -1.99 0.57
CA THR A 49 -12.17 -1.47 0.76
C THR A 49 -11.21 -2.60 1.11
N LYS A 50 -10.09 -2.73 0.39
CA LYS A 50 -9.01 -3.67 0.69
C LYS A 50 -7.67 -2.94 0.69
N ASN A 51 -6.83 -3.23 1.68
CA ASN A 51 -5.45 -2.77 1.68
C ASN A 51 -4.59 -3.80 0.96
N VAL A 52 -3.93 -3.40 -0.12
CA VAL A 52 -3.13 -4.27 -0.98
C VAL A 52 -1.69 -3.74 -1.05
N LYS A 53 -0.73 -4.66 -1.05
CA LYS A 53 0.67 -4.36 -1.31
C LYS A 53 0.88 -4.28 -2.82
N VAL A 54 1.24 -3.10 -3.31
CA VAL A 54 1.49 -2.84 -4.73
C VAL A 54 2.99 -2.68 -4.97
N CYS A 55 3.51 -3.34 -6.00
CA CYS A 55 4.83 -3.15 -6.56
C CYS A 55 4.69 -3.01 -8.09
N SER A 56 5.79 -2.73 -8.78
CA SER A 56 5.81 -2.56 -10.24
C SER A 56 5.22 -3.76 -11.01
N CYS A 57 5.29 -4.97 -10.46
CA CYS A 57 4.75 -6.18 -11.10
C CYS A 57 3.22 -6.27 -11.08
N ASN A 58 2.58 -5.94 -9.96
CA ASN A 58 1.14 -6.13 -9.78
C ASN A 58 0.34 -4.83 -9.93
N GLN A 59 1.02 -3.71 -10.19
CA GLN A 59 0.40 -2.40 -10.38
C GLN A 59 -0.71 -2.43 -11.46
N ALA A 60 -0.47 -3.12 -12.56
CA ALA A 60 -1.45 -3.22 -13.65
C ALA A 60 -2.74 -3.96 -13.22
N GLU A 61 -2.62 -5.01 -12.42
CA GLU A 61 -3.78 -5.80 -11.95
C GLU A 61 -4.58 -5.07 -10.87
N VAL A 62 -3.92 -4.24 -10.07
CA VAL A 62 -4.53 -3.53 -8.95
C VAL A 62 -5.29 -2.27 -9.41
N TYR A 63 -4.79 -1.59 -10.45
CA TYR A 63 -5.40 -0.38 -10.98
C TYR A 63 -6.34 -0.60 -12.19
N ALA A 64 -6.42 -1.82 -12.71
CA ALA A 64 -7.48 -2.23 -13.62
C ALA A 64 -8.83 -2.40 -12.88
#